data_AF-A0A8X6RJQ4-F1
#
_entry.id   AF-A0A8X6RJQ4-F1
#
_cell.length_a   1.000
_cell.length_b   1.000
_cell.length_c   1.000
_cell.angle_alpha   90.00
_cell.angle_beta   90.00
_cell.angle_gamma   90.00
#
_symmetry.space_group_name_H-M   'P 1'
#
loop_
_entity.id
_entity.type
_entity.pdbx_description
1 polymer ?
#
loop_
_entity_poly.entity_id
_entity_poly.type
_entity_poly.pdbx_seq_one_letter_code
_entity_poly.pdbx_strand_id
1 'polypeptide(L)'
;MLSIIARIFDPLGFVSPSTIILKIILQDLWKAGLDWDDEISPDILNRWNRFQAEISCLKQIKVTRYVQTQNAKHCEIHGFCDASSKAYSAVIYLRVVSDSPHLFLMASKTRVAPVQTISLPKLEFCGALLLAELLDIFKKSLNITHDTFLWCDSTITLSWINNPPVKGNQYVQHRVGKIHALTSKESWHHIPGKLNPADWATRGLYPKQLLENSEWVAGPKWLHDFHSSSNSFIPFSENLFHLFLLISLNH
;
A
#
# COMPACT_ATOMS: atom_id res chain seq x y z
N MET A 1 -25.36 1.43 -5.55
CA MET A 1 -23.94 1.00 -5.48
C MET A 1 -22.98 2.18 -5.24
N LEU A 2 -22.89 3.15 -6.17
CA LEU A 2 -21.97 4.30 -6.09
C LEU A 2 -22.05 5.08 -4.77
N SER A 3 -23.25 5.34 -4.26
CA SER A 3 -23.46 6.03 -2.98
C SER A 3 -22.87 5.27 -1.78
N ILE A 4 -22.87 3.93 -1.80
CA ILE A 4 -22.28 3.11 -0.74
C ILE A 4 -20.76 3.12 -0.82
N ILE A 5 -20.20 3.04 -2.04
CA ILE A 5 -18.75 3.13 -2.26
C ILE A 5 -18.23 4.48 -1.74
N ALA A 6 -18.93 5.58 -2.06
CA ALA A 6 -18.56 6.92 -1.62
C ALA A 6 -18.63 7.13 -0.10
N ARG A 7 -19.39 6.31 0.64
CA ARG A 7 -19.49 6.39 2.11
C ARG A 7 -18.31 5.76 2.83
N ILE A 8 -17.46 5.00 2.15
CA ILE A 8 -16.26 4.41 2.75
C ILE A 8 -15.16 5.46 2.69
N PHE A 9 -14.99 6.19 3.80
CA PHE A 9 -13.91 7.16 3.97
C PHE A 9 -12.68 6.47 4.54
N ASP A 10 -11.65 6.30 3.70
CA ASP A 10 -10.38 5.65 4.06
C ASP A 10 -9.19 6.45 3.50
N PRO A 11 -8.89 7.64 4.06
CA PRO A 11 -7.86 8.54 3.54
C PRO A 11 -6.45 7.95 3.63
N LEU A 12 -6.19 7.10 4.63
CA LEU A 12 -4.90 6.46 4.88
C LEU A 12 -4.80 5.06 4.26
N GLY A 13 -5.88 4.50 3.72
CA GLY A 13 -5.85 3.18 3.10
C GLY A 13 -5.82 2.01 4.10
N PHE A 14 -6.34 2.16 5.32
CA PHE A 14 -6.36 1.08 6.29
C PHE A 14 -7.26 -0.09 5.89
N VAL A 15 -8.24 0.15 5.03
CA VAL A 15 -9.14 -0.89 4.49
C VAL A 15 -8.94 -1.05 2.99
N SER A 16 -7.77 -0.69 2.47
CA SER A 16 -7.45 -0.78 1.04
C SER A 16 -7.60 -2.17 0.42
N PRO A 17 -7.35 -3.30 1.14
CA PRO A 17 -7.65 -4.64 0.62
C PRO A 17 -9.13 -4.85 0.32
N SER A 18 -10.03 -4.20 1.06
CA SER A 18 -11.46 -4.27 0.76
C SER A 18 -11.88 -3.23 -0.27
N THR A 19 -11.40 -1.99 -0.18
CA THR A 19 -11.83 -0.94 -1.12
C THR A 19 -11.34 -1.20 -2.55
N ILE A 20 -10.24 -1.93 -2.76
CA ILE A 20 -9.80 -2.30 -4.11
C ILE A 20 -10.83 -3.20 -4.83
N ILE A 21 -11.52 -4.08 -4.10
CA ILE A 21 -12.58 -4.93 -4.67
C ILE A 21 -13.70 -4.06 -5.25
N LEU A 22 -14.12 -3.03 -4.52
CA LEU A 22 -15.14 -2.07 -4.96
C LEU A 22 -14.68 -1.28 -6.18
N LYS A 23 -13.42 -0.82 -6.20
CA LYS A 23 -12.86 -0.10 -7.35
C LYS A 23 -12.79 -1.00 -8.60
N ILE A 24 -12.46 -2.28 -8.44
CA ILE A 24 -12.47 -3.26 -9.54
C ILE A 24 -13.91 -3.50 -10.03
N ILE A 25 -14.88 -3.72 -9.14
CA ILE A 25 -16.30 -3.86 -9.50
C ILE A 25 -16.79 -2.65 -10.31
N LEU A 26 -16.43 -1.44 -9.87
CA LEU A 26 -16.81 -0.22 -10.56
C LEU A 26 -16.18 -0.14 -11.97
N GLN A 27 -14.92 -0.53 -12.11
CA GLN A 27 -14.27 -0.58 -13.42
C GLN A 27 -14.91 -1.65 -14.33
N ASP A 28 -15.27 -2.81 -13.79
CA ASP A 28 -15.93 -3.89 -14.55
C ASP A 28 -17.30 -3.42 -15.09
N LEU A 29 -18.07 -2.68 -14.28
CA LEU A 29 -19.33 -2.07 -14.72
C LEU A 29 -19.13 -1.02 -15.83
N TRP A 30 -18.12 -0.16 -15.71
CA TRP A 30 -17.82 0.82 -16.75
C TRP A 30 -17.36 0.16 -18.05
N LYS A 31 -16.60 -0.93 -17.98
CA LYS A 31 -16.19 -1.71 -19.15
C LYS A 31 -17.36 -2.40 -19.83
N ALA A 32 -18.39 -2.77 -19.08
CA ALA A 32 -19.59 -3.38 -19.63
C ALA A 32 -20.46 -2.40 -20.44
N GLY A 33 -20.25 -1.08 -20.30
CA GLY A 33 -20.94 -0.07 -21.11
C GLY A 33 -22.45 -0.04 -20.89
N LEU A 34 -22.90 -0.40 -19.69
CA LEU A 34 -24.31 -0.55 -19.34
C LEU A 34 -25.00 0.80 -19.18
N ASP A 35 -26.20 0.92 -19.73
CA ASP A 35 -27.16 1.97 -19.38
C ASP A 35 -27.83 1.69 -18.03
N TRP A 36 -28.54 2.67 -17.46
CA TRP A 36 -29.11 2.58 -16.11
C TRP A 36 -30.12 1.45 -15.91
N ASP A 37 -30.76 0.98 -16.99
CA ASP A 37 -31.79 -0.06 -16.99
C ASP A 37 -31.25 -1.43 -17.43
N ASP A 38 -29.98 -1.53 -17.83
CA ASP A 38 -29.40 -2.78 -18.31
C ASP A 38 -29.12 -3.77 -17.17
N GLU A 39 -29.32 -5.06 -17.45
CA GLU A 39 -29.04 -6.12 -16.49
C GLU A 39 -27.53 -6.27 -16.25
N ILE A 40 -27.14 -6.20 -14.97
CA ILE A 40 -25.75 -6.41 -14.56
C ILE A 40 -25.42 -7.90 -14.63
N SER A 41 -24.21 -8.22 -15.10
CA SER A 41 -23.77 -9.62 -15.17
C SER A 41 -23.83 -10.31 -13.78
N PRO A 42 -24.24 -11.59 -13.73
CA PRO A 42 -24.37 -12.31 -12.46
C PRO A 42 -23.08 -12.33 -11.63
N ASP A 43 -21.91 -12.35 -12.25
CA ASP A 43 -20.62 -12.31 -11.55
C ASP A 43 -20.43 -11.00 -10.76
N ILE A 44 -20.65 -9.86 -11.42
CA ILE A 44 -20.50 -8.54 -10.80
C ILE A 44 -21.51 -8.39 -9.66
N LEU A 45 -22.76 -8.80 -9.91
CA LEU A 45 -23.82 -8.72 -8.92
C LEU A 45 -23.53 -9.59 -7.69
N ASN A 46 -23.03 -10.81 -7.87
CA ASN A 46 -22.66 -11.71 -6.78
C ASN A 46 -21.50 -11.13 -5.94
N ARG A 47 -20.47 -10.62 -6.59
CA ARG A 47 -19.33 -9.96 -5.91
C ARG A 47 -19.79 -8.74 -5.11
N TRP A 48 -20.67 -7.93 -5.69
CA TRP A 48 -21.26 -6.77 -5.02
C TRP A 48 -22.12 -7.18 -3.82
N ASN A 49 -23.04 -8.12 -3.99
CA ASN A 49 -23.94 -8.58 -2.93
C ASN A 49 -23.16 -9.16 -1.75
N ARG A 50 -22.12 -9.95 -2.04
CA ARG A 50 -21.21 -10.45 -1.00
C ARG A 50 -20.55 -9.30 -0.24
N PHE A 51 -19.97 -8.34 -0.95
CA PHE A 51 -19.32 -7.19 -0.31
C PHE A 51 -20.31 -6.41 0.56
N GLN A 52 -21.51 -6.16 0.05
CA GLN A 52 -22.56 -5.42 0.74
C GLN A 52 -23.02 -6.14 2.02
N ALA A 53 -23.14 -7.48 1.97
CA ALA A 53 -23.50 -8.28 3.15
C ALA A 53 -22.45 -8.21 4.26
N GLU A 54 -21.18 -8.07 3.90
CA GLU A 54 -20.05 -8.04 4.85
C GLU A 54 -19.61 -6.61 5.22
N ILE A 55 -20.15 -5.56 4.61
CA ILE A 55 -19.64 -4.17 4.76
C ILE A 55 -19.59 -3.67 6.20
N SER A 56 -20.47 -4.18 7.07
CA SER A 56 -20.49 -3.85 8.50
C SER A 56 -19.24 -4.33 9.25
N CYS A 57 -18.55 -5.36 8.74
CA CYS A 57 -17.28 -5.84 9.28
C CYS A 57 -16.17 -4.79 9.20
N LEU A 58 -16.20 -3.87 8.22
CA LEU A 58 -15.20 -2.80 8.12
C LEU A 58 -15.19 -1.90 9.35
N LYS A 59 -16.34 -1.69 10.00
CA LYS A 59 -16.44 -0.88 11.23
C LYS A 59 -15.77 -1.53 12.44
N GLN A 60 -15.49 -2.84 12.37
CA GLN A 60 -14.89 -3.61 13.46
C GLN A 60 -13.36 -3.63 13.37
N ILE A 61 -12.79 -3.21 12.23
CA ILE A 61 -11.34 -3.14 12.04
C ILE A 61 -10.80 -2.03 12.95
N LYS A 62 -9.94 -2.41 13.90
CA LYS A 62 -9.28 -1.49 14.82
C LYS A 62 -7.85 -1.25 14.36
N VAL A 63 -7.48 0.03 14.24
CA VAL A 63 -6.12 0.45 13.91
C VAL A 63 -5.57 1.26 15.08
N THR A 64 -4.38 0.91 15.54
CA THR A 64 -3.69 1.64 16.60
C THR A 64 -3.22 2.98 16.06
N ARG A 65 -3.82 4.08 16.53
CA ARG A 65 -3.49 5.45 16.08
C ARG A 65 -2.32 6.06 16.86
N TYR A 66 -2.06 5.57 18.06
CA TYR A 66 -0.95 6.05 18.86
C TYR A 66 0.29 5.20 18.59
N VAL A 67 1.31 5.81 18.00
CA VAL A 67 2.62 5.19 17.86
C VAL A 67 3.39 5.46 19.15
N GLN A 68 3.51 4.45 20.00
CA GLN A 68 4.30 4.54 21.21
C GLN A 68 5.79 4.41 20.85
N THR A 69 6.55 5.47 21.12
CA THR A 69 8.00 5.51 20.90
C THR A 69 8.80 5.68 22.19
N GLN A 70 8.13 5.66 23.35
CA GLN A 70 8.79 5.64 24.64
C GLN A 70 9.62 4.36 24.75
N ASN A 71 10.93 4.50 24.91
CA ASN A 71 11.95 3.42 24.87
C ASN A 71 12.28 2.87 23.47
N ALA A 72 11.88 3.56 22.40
CA ALA A 72 12.36 3.23 21.06
C ALA A 72 13.87 3.50 20.96
N LYS A 73 14.63 2.53 20.46
CA LYS A 73 16.04 2.71 20.07
C LYS A 73 16.11 3.55 18.80
N HIS A 74 15.29 3.19 17.81
CA HIS A 74 15.09 3.94 16.56
C HIS A 74 13.77 3.51 15.90
N CYS A 75 13.42 4.15 14.79
CA CYS A 75 12.27 3.78 13.96
C CYS A 75 12.70 3.51 12.52
N GLU A 76 12.09 2.51 11.92
CA GLU A 76 12.35 2.07 10.54
C GLU A 76 11.04 2.16 9.73
N ILE A 77 11.13 2.70 8.51
CA ILE A 77 10.02 2.74 7.58
C ILE A 77 10.16 1.56 6.62
N HIS A 78 9.14 0.71 6.59
CA HIS A 78 9.06 -0.44 5.68
C HIS A 78 7.96 -0.21 4.65
N GLY A 79 8.37 0.05 3.42
CA GLY A 79 7.50 0.23 2.27
C GLY A 79 7.40 -1.05 1.45
N PHE A 80 6.22 -1.44 1.01
CA PHE A 80 5.97 -2.63 0.20
C PHE A 80 5.19 -2.24 -1.03
N CYS A 81 5.55 -2.79 -2.19
CA CYS A 81 4.75 -2.67 -3.40
C CYS A 81 4.45 -4.04 -3.99
N ASP A 82 3.30 -4.14 -4.65
CA ASP A 82 2.91 -5.31 -5.41
C ASP A 82 2.04 -4.91 -6.60
N ALA A 83 1.91 -5.80 -7.59
CA ALA A 83 0.97 -5.65 -8.67
C ALA A 83 0.42 -6.99 -9.20
N SER A 84 -0.84 -6.94 -9.61
CA SER A 84 -1.52 -7.98 -10.38
C SER A 84 -2.06 -7.40 -11.68
N SER A 85 -2.66 -8.25 -12.52
CA SER A 85 -3.37 -7.81 -13.73
C SER A 85 -4.58 -6.91 -13.47
N LYS A 86 -5.10 -6.88 -12.22
CA LYS A 86 -6.29 -6.11 -11.85
C LYS A 86 -5.97 -4.83 -11.08
N ALA A 87 -4.88 -4.81 -10.31
CA ALA A 87 -4.55 -3.69 -9.44
C ALA A 87 -3.08 -3.69 -9.04
N TYR A 88 -2.57 -2.55 -8.61
CA TYR A 88 -1.27 -2.41 -7.97
C TYR A 88 -1.40 -1.61 -6.68
N SER A 89 -0.51 -1.86 -5.74
CA SER A 89 -0.60 -1.33 -4.38
C SER A 89 0.75 -0.89 -3.84
N ALA A 90 0.68 -0.04 -2.82
CA ALA A 90 1.78 0.33 -1.95
C ALA A 90 1.31 0.32 -0.50
N VAL A 91 2.14 -0.16 0.42
CA VAL A 91 1.84 -0.25 1.86
C VAL A 91 3.04 0.25 2.64
N ILE A 92 2.82 1.04 3.69
CA ILE A 92 3.87 1.54 4.58
C ILE A 92 3.57 1.10 6.00
N TYR A 93 4.54 0.40 6.59
CA TYR A 93 4.60 0.13 8.01
C TYR A 93 5.70 0.98 8.66
N LEU A 94 5.44 1.45 9.86
CA LEU A 94 6.45 1.99 10.76
C LEU A 94 6.79 0.93 11.79
N ARG A 95 8.07 0.59 11.88
CA ARG A 95 8.61 -0.30 12.90
C ARG A 95 9.31 0.51 13.97
N VAL A 96 8.80 0.41 15.19
CA VAL A 96 9.43 0.98 16.38
C VAL A 96 10.35 -0.09 16.96
N VAL A 97 11.66 0.10 16.79
CA VAL A 97 12.67 -0.86 17.24
C VAL A 97 12.94 -0.61 18.72
N SER A 98 12.73 -1.63 19.54
CA SER A 98 13.03 -1.64 20.97
C SER A 98 13.35 -3.08 21.39
N ASP A 99 13.40 -3.39 22.68
CA ASP A 99 13.52 -4.77 23.16
C ASP A 99 12.28 -5.62 22.81
N SER A 100 11.14 -4.97 22.54
CA SER A 100 9.93 -5.58 21.98
C SER A 100 9.45 -4.75 20.78
N PRO A 101 9.85 -5.11 19.54
CA PRO A 101 9.51 -4.32 18.36
C PRO A 101 8.01 -4.30 18.08
N HIS A 102 7.50 -3.10 17.79
CA HIS A 102 6.09 -2.89 17.42
C HIS A 102 5.98 -2.40 15.98
N LEU A 103 4.94 -2.84 15.29
CA LEU A 103 4.62 -2.46 13.93
C LEU A 103 3.31 -1.71 13.86
N PHE A 104 3.28 -0.67 13.03
CA PHE A 104 2.11 0.15 12.81
C PHE A 104 1.88 0.29 11.31
N LEU A 105 0.71 -0.14 10.83
CA LEU A 105 0.26 0.21 9.49
C LEU A 105 0.01 1.71 9.44
N MET A 106 0.79 2.44 8.65
CA MET A 106 0.74 3.90 8.61
C MET A 106 -0.09 4.41 7.44
N ALA A 107 0.12 3.83 6.26
CA ALA A 107 -0.60 4.19 5.06
C ALA A 107 -0.58 3.05 4.06
N SER A 108 -1.60 3.00 3.21
CA SER A 108 -1.52 2.22 1.98
C SER A 108 -2.28 2.92 0.86
N LYS A 109 -1.97 2.54 -0.37
CA LYS A 109 -2.60 3.11 -1.55
C LYS A 109 -2.77 2.03 -2.60
N THR A 110 -3.95 1.99 -3.22
CA THR A 110 -4.28 1.03 -4.28
C THR A 110 -4.81 1.76 -5.49
N ARG A 111 -4.41 1.28 -6.67
CA ARG A 111 -4.93 1.73 -7.97
C ARG A 111 -5.35 0.52 -8.79
N VAL A 112 -6.50 0.62 -9.44
CA VAL A 112 -6.92 -0.39 -10.42
C VAL A 112 -6.01 -0.30 -11.63
N ALA A 113 -5.66 -1.45 -12.20
CA ALA A 113 -4.90 -1.51 -13.44
C ALA A 113 -5.66 -0.73 -14.55
N PRO A 114 -4.95 -0.05 -15.47
CA PRO A 114 -5.60 0.67 -16.56
C PRO A 114 -6.51 -0.26 -17.39
N VAL A 115 -7.57 0.30 -17.95
CA VAL A 115 -8.46 -0.43 -18.88
C VAL A 115 -7.68 -0.92 -20.09
N GLN A 116 -6.76 -0.09 -20.60
CA GLN A 116 -5.82 -0.49 -21.62
C GLN A 116 -4.80 -1.49 -21.03
N THR A 117 -4.79 -2.70 -21.57
CA THR A 117 -3.89 -3.75 -21.12
C THR A 117 -2.43 -3.31 -21.25
N ILE A 118 -1.74 -3.32 -20.12
CA ILE A 118 -0.29 -3.18 -20.05
C ILE A 118 0.30 -4.44 -19.44
N SER A 119 1.56 -4.74 -19.76
CA SER A 119 2.22 -5.96 -19.27
C SER A 119 2.37 -5.94 -17.75
N LEU A 120 2.37 -7.12 -17.13
CA LEU A 120 2.55 -7.27 -15.68
C LEU A 120 3.83 -6.58 -15.17
N PRO A 121 5.00 -6.67 -15.84
CA PRO A 121 6.18 -5.92 -15.43
C PRO A 121 5.98 -4.40 -15.37
N LYS A 122 5.17 -3.82 -16.28
CA LYS A 122 4.85 -2.39 -16.23
C LYS A 122 3.92 -2.05 -15.06
N LEU A 123 3.05 -2.97 -14.65
CA LEU A 123 2.18 -2.81 -13.48
C LEU A 123 2.96 -2.91 -12.18
N GLU A 124 3.86 -3.90 -12.06
CA GLU A 124 4.79 -4.04 -10.93
C GLU A 124 5.62 -2.75 -10.77
N PHE A 125 6.10 -2.22 -11.88
CA PHE A 125 6.83 -0.96 -11.88
C PHE A 125 5.96 0.26 -11.54
N CYS A 126 4.67 0.24 -11.86
CA CYS A 126 3.71 1.23 -11.36
C CYS A 126 3.50 1.12 -9.85
N GLY A 127 3.49 -0.10 -9.29
CA GLY A 127 3.47 -0.33 -7.85
C GLY A 127 4.68 0.28 -7.14
N ALA A 128 5.88 0.08 -7.68
CA ALA A 128 7.10 0.69 -7.15
C ALA A 128 7.06 2.23 -7.18
N LEU A 129 6.62 2.83 -8.29
CA LEU A 129 6.45 4.29 -8.33
C LEU A 129 5.39 4.77 -7.32
N LEU A 130 4.27 4.04 -7.19
CA LEU A 130 3.22 4.37 -6.22
C LEU A 130 3.77 4.35 -4.79
N LEU A 131 4.65 3.40 -4.47
CA LEU A 131 5.32 3.33 -3.18
C LEU A 131 6.26 4.52 -2.95
N ALA A 132 7.06 4.88 -3.95
CA ALA A 132 7.94 6.04 -3.88
C ALA A 132 7.15 7.35 -3.63
N GLU A 133 6.04 7.54 -4.35
CA GLU A 133 5.14 8.69 -4.17
C GLU A 133 4.48 8.70 -2.77
N LEU A 134 4.02 7.54 -2.29
CA LEU A 134 3.40 7.41 -0.97
C LEU A 134 4.40 7.68 0.15
N LEU A 135 5.63 7.17 0.02
CA LEU A 135 6.70 7.39 0.97
C LEU A 135 7.08 8.86 1.09
N ASP A 136 7.20 9.57 -0.03
CA ASP A 136 7.54 10.99 -0.04
C ASP A 136 6.49 11.82 0.73
N ILE A 137 5.20 11.57 0.48
CA ILE A 137 4.10 12.19 1.23
C ILE A 137 4.21 11.86 2.72
N PHE A 138 4.44 10.60 3.06
CA PHE A 138 4.53 10.13 4.44
C PHE A 138 5.73 10.75 5.19
N LYS A 139 6.91 10.79 4.58
CA LYS A 139 8.12 11.38 5.16
C LYS A 139 7.99 12.90 5.37
N LYS A 140 7.43 13.62 4.39
CA LYS A 140 7.14 15.06 4.51
C LYS A 140 6.18 15.35 5.65
N SER A 141 5.25 14.44 5.91
CA SER A 141 4.29 14.52 7.00
C SER A 141 4.99 14.31 8.37
N LEU A 142 5.94 13.38 8.46
CA LEU A 142 6.66 13.07 9.71
C LEU A 142 7.74 14.07 10.11
N ASN A 143 8.26 14.87 9.18
CA ASN A 143 9.36 15.81 9.39
C ASN A 143 10.61 15.20 10.09
N ILE A 144 10.87 13.90 9.87
CA ILE A 144 11.98 13.15 10.47
C ILE A 144 12.58 12.21 9.42
N THR A 145 13.90 12.05 9.47
CA THR A 145 14.69 11.07 8.71
C THR A 145 14.75 9.74 9.47
N HIS A 146 14.23 8.67 8.86
CA HIS A 146 14.24 7.31 9.37
C HIS A 146 14.90 6.36 8.37
N ASP A 147 15.51 5.29 8.88
CA ASP A 147 15.96 4.17 8.05
C ASP A 147 14.78 3.66 7.22
N THR A 148 15.02 3.44 5.93
CA THR A 148 13.96 3.15 4.96
C THR A 148 14.31 1.91 4.18
N PHE A 149 13.39 0.94 4.21
CA PHE A 149 13.47 -0.33 3.49
C PHE A 149 12.27 -0.45 2.57
N LEU A 150 12.50 -0.52 1.26
CA LEU A 150 11.47 -0.62 0.23
C LEU A 150 11.54 -2.01 -0.41
N TRP A 151 10.46 -2.77 -0.29
CA TRP A 151 10.41 -4.18 -0.63
C TRP A 151 9.57 -4.40 -1.89
N CYS A 152 10.13 -5.17 -2.82
CA CYS A 152 9.48 -5.55 -4.08
C CYS A 152 9.79 -7.02 -4.39
N ASP A 153 8.80 -7.78 -4.84
CA ASP A 153 8.95 -9.17 -5.27
C ASP A 153 9.25 -9.33 -6.77
N SER A 154 9.10 -8.25 -7.54
CA SER A 154 9.46 -8.21 -8.95
C SER A 154 10.95 -7.94 -9.14
N THR A 155 11.69 -8.98 -9.50
CA THR A 155 13.11 -8.86 -9.88
C THR A 155 13.32 -8.01 -11.12
N ILE A 156 12.34 -7.97 -12.03
CA ILE A 156 12.35 -7.10 -13.23
C ILE A 156 12.28 -5.64 -12.80
N THR A 157 11.35 -5.31 -11.90
CA THR A 157 11.21 -3.95 -11.35
C THR A 157 12.48 -3.51 -10.64
N LEU A 158 13.05 -4.35 -9.77
CA LEU A 158 14.31 -4.06 -9.10
C LEU A 158 15.47 -3.91 -10.09
N SER A 159 15.52 -4.72 -11.15
CA SER A 159 16.53 -4.60 -12.20
C SER A 159 16.43 -3.24 -12.90
N TRP A 160 15.22 -2.76 -13.24
CA TRP A 160 15.04 -1.43 -13.83
C TRP A 160 15.40 -0.29 -12.89
N ILE A 161 15.07 -0.39 -11.59
CA ILE A 161 15.45 0.61 -10.58
C ILE A 161 16.97 0.65 -10.44
N ASN A 162 17.64 -0.50 -10.43
CA ASN A 162 19.09 -0.57 -10.24
C ASN A 162 19.88 -0.22 -11.49
N ASN A 163 19.41 -0.66 -12.65
CA ASN A 163 20.10 -0.58 -13.93
C ASN A 163 19.11 -0.12 -15.01
N PRO A 164 18.73 1.17 -15.01
CA PRO A 164 17.80 1.69 -16.01
C PRO A 164 18.33 1.46 -17.43
N PRO A 165 17.46 1.09 -18.39
CA PRO A 165 17.88 0.87 -19.76
C PRO A 165 18.44 2.17 -20.35
N VAL A 166 19.59 2.09 -21.03
CA VAL A 166 20.26 3.28 -21.62
C VAL A 166 19.55 3.76 -22.90
N LYS A 167 18.92 2.86 -23.66
CA LYS A 167 18.20 3.17 -24.91
C LYS A 167 16.87 2.40 -25.00
N GLY A 168 15.92 2.94 -25.76
CA GLY A 168 14.76 2.19 -26.28
C GLY A 168 13.55 2.01 -25.34
N ASN A 169 13.60 2.47 -24.08
CA ASN A 169 12.48 2.32 -23.14
C ASN A 169 12.23 3.58 -22.31
N GLN A 170 11.77 4.65 -22.98
CA GLN A 170 11.47 5.95 -22.37
C GLN A 170 10.45 5.85 -21.22
N TYR A 171 9.48 4.93 -21.33
CA TYR A 171 8.51 4.67 -20.26
C TYR A 171 9.20 4.29 -18.94
N VAL A 172 10.16 3.35 -19.02
CA VAL A 172 10.93 2.93 -17.86
C VAL A 172 11.85 4.04 -17.39
N GLN A 173 12.61 4.66 -18.30
CA GLN A 173 13.56 5.74 -17.95
C GLN A 173 12.92 6.89 -17.18
N HIS A 174 11.79 7.42 -17.66
CA HIS A 174 11.11 8.55 -17.02
C HIS A 174 10.63 8.20 -15.59
N ARG A 175 10.10 6.99 -15.40
CA ARG A 175 9.63 6.54 -14.09
C ARG A 175 10.76 6.17 -13.15
N VAL A 176 11.86 5.61 -13.64
CA VAL A 176 13.07 5.41 -12.82
C VAL A 176 13.58 6.76 -12.33
N GLY A 177 13.64 7.77 -13.20
CA GLY A 177 14.02 9.13 -12.80
C GLY A 177 13.15 9.69 -11.66
N LYS A 178 11.83 9.44 -11.70
CA LYS A 178 10.94 9.79 -10.58
C LYS A 178 11.23 8.98 -9.31
N ILE A 179 11.42 7.67 -9.41
CA ILE A 179 11.73 6.82 -8.25
C ILE A 179 13.05 7.27 -7.61
N HIS A 180 14.08 7.53 -8.40
CA HIS A 180 15.39 8.01 -7.90
C HIS A 180 15.33 9.43 -7.34
N ALA A 181 14.39 10.26 -7.79
CA ALA A 181 14.17 11.59 -7.21
C ALA A 181 13.46 11.52 -5.83
N LEU A 182 12.72 10.45 -5.55
CA LEU A 182 11.91 10.29 -4.33
C LEU A 182 12.52 9.32 -3.31
N THR A 183 13.41 8.42 -3.75
CA THR A 183 13.96 7.32 -2.95
C THR A 183 15.43 7.08 -3.28
N SER A 184 16.19 6.57 -2.31
CA SER A 184 17.54 6.05 -2.56
C SER A 184 17.45 4.66 -3.17
N LYS A 185 18.33 4.38 -4.14
CA LYS A 185 18.44 3.07 -4.80
C LYS A 185 18.77 1.96 -3.80
N GLU A 186 19.60 2.29 -2.82
CA GLU A 186 20.10 1.39 -1.78
C GLU A 186 19.00 0.93 -0.81
N SER A 187 17.89 1.69 -0.73
CA SER A 187 16.72 1.33 0.06
C SER A 187 15.87 0.22 -0.57
N TRP A 188 16.10 -0.16 -1.84
CA TRP A 188 15.27 -1.15 -2.53
C TRP A 188 15.80 -2.57 -2.37
N HIS A 189 14.94 -3.46 -1.89
CA HIS A 189 15.25 -4.84 -1.56
C HIS A 189 14.26 -5.81 -2.17
N HIS A 190 14.74 -7.01 -2.49
CA HIS A 190 13.88 -8.10 -2.92
C HIS A 190 13.20 -8.77 -1.72
N ILE A 191 11.93 -9.11 -1.88
CA ILE A 191 11.19 -9.98 -0.95
C ILE A 191 10.45 -11.06 -1.74
N PRO A 192 10.36 -12.31 -1.25
CA PRO A 192 9.45 -13.29 -1.86
C PRO A 192 7.99 -12.83 -1.77
N GLY A 193 7.21 -12.98 -2.85
CA GLY A 193 5.80 -12.52 -2.88
C GLY A 193 4.92 -13.11 -1.77
N LYS A 194 5.19 -14.34 -1.30
CA LYS A 194 4.48 -14.95 -0.14
C LYS A 194 4.67 -14.19 1.18
N LEU A 195 5.72 -13.38 1.28
CA LEU A 195 6.04 -12.57 2.45
C LEU A 195 5.66 -11.09 2.25
N ASN A 196 5.11 -10.74 1.08
CA ASN A 196 4.79 -9.38 0.68
C ASN A 196 3.37 -8.99 1.15
N PRO A 197 3.21 -8.13 2.16
CA PRO A 197 1.88 -7.72 2.64
C PRO A 197 1.10 -6.87 1.61
N ALA A 198 1.78 -6.31 0.60
CA ALA A 198 1.12 -5.55 -0.45
C ALA A 198 0.21 -6.42 -1.36
N ASP A 199 0.44 -7.75 -1.41
CA ASP A 199 -0.41 -8.73 -2.13
C ASP A 199 -1.87 -8.69 -1.64
N TRP A 200 -2.09 -8.54 -0.33
CA TRP A 200 -3.45 -8.41 0.21
C TRP A 200 -4.20 -7.22 -0.42
N ALA A 201 -3.49 -6.13 -0.68
CA ALA A 201 -4.05 -4.90 -1.26
C ALA A 201 -4.16 -4.93 -2.79
N THR A 202 -3.49 -5.84 -3.50
CA THR A 202 -3.67 -6.03 -4.95
C THR A 202 -4.70 -7.10 -5.26
N ARG A 203 -4.69 -8.20 -4.52
CA ARG A 203 -5.60 -9.34 -4.67
C ARG A 203 -6.99 -9.03 -4.14
N GLY A 204 -7.04 -8.25 -3.06
CA GLY A 204 -8.24 -7.84 -2.37
C GLY A 204 -8.73 -8.87 -1.35
N LEU A 205 -9.28 -8.36 -0.24
CA LEU A 205 -9.89 -9.13 0.82
C LEU A 205 -11.31 -8.60 1.05
N TYR A 206 -12.31 -9.48 1.03
CA TYR A 206 -13.66 -9.08 1.43
C TYR A 206 -13.67 -8.62 2.90
N PRO A 207 -14.59 -7.74 3.31
CA PRO A 207 -14.57 -7.13 4.64
C PRO A 207 -14.42 -8.11 5.80
N LYS A 208 -15.07 -9.28 5.74
CA LYS A 208 -14.91 -10.31 6.79
C LYS A 208 -13.51 -10.93 6.78
N GLN A 209 -12.98 -11.22 5.59
CA GLN A 209 -11.62 -11.74 5.44
C GLN A 209 -10.56 -10.74 5.93
N LEU A 210 -10.78 -9.45 5.67
CA LEU A 210 -9.90 -8.40 6.16
C LEU A 210 -9.94 -8.31 7.69
N LEU A 211 -11.14 -8.40 8.29
CA LEU A 211 -11.30 -8.42 9.74
C LEU A 211 -10.59 -9.61 10.40
N GLU A 212 -10.63 -10.78 9.76
CA GLU A 212 -9.97 -12.00 10.23
C GLU A 212 -8.45 -12.01 9.96
N ASN A 213 -7.96 -11.19 9.02
CA ASN A 213 -6.54 -11.06 8.69
C ASN A 213 -5.84 -10.06 9.64
N SER A 214 -5.40 -10.57 10.79
CA SER A 214 -4.64 -9.78 11.76
C SER A 214 -3.32 -9.23 11.23
N GLU A 215 -2.66 -9.90 10.28
CA GLU A 215 -1.34 -9.52 9.76
C GLU A 215 -1.39 -8.26 8.88
N TRP A 216 -2.54 -7.94 8.26
CA TRP A 216 -2.68 -6.68 7.52
C TRP A 216 -2.44 -5.45 8.42
N VAL A 217 -3.08 -5.41 9.59
CA VAL A 217 -2.96 -4.27 10.51
C VAL A 217 -1.71 -4.39 11.38
N ALA A 218 -1.41 -5.60 11.88
CA ALA A 218 -0.27 -5.83 12.77
C ALA A 218 1.07 -5.85 12.03
N GLY A 219 1.07 -6.00 10.70
CA GLY A 219 2.26 -6.23 9.91
C GLY A 219 2.60 -7.73 9.80
N PRO A 220 3.44 -8.10 8.81
CA PRO A 220 3.83 -9.48 8.59
C PRO A 220 4.78 -9.97 9.68
N LYS A 221 4.62 -11.23 10.10
CA LYS A 221 5.37 -11.81 11.24
C LYS A 221 6.88 -11.64 11.15
N TRP A 222 7.46 -11.90 9.98
CA TRP A 222 8.90 -11.83 9.76
C TRP A 222 9.48 -10.43 10.03
N LEU A 223 8.66 -9.39 9.91
CA LEU A 223 9.11 -8.01 10.09
C LEU A 223 9.27 -7.65 11.58
N HIS A 224 8.61 -8.36 12.49
CA HIS A 224 8.85 -8.21 13.93
C HIS A 224 10.29 -8.61 14.27
N ASP A 225 10.78 -9.68 13.65
CA ASP A 225 12.11 -10.27 13.87
C ASP A 225 13.19 -9.70 12.93
N PHE A 226 12.88 -8.60 12.21
CA PHE A 226 13.83 -8.01 11.27
C PHE A 226 15.07 -7.43 11.97
N HIS A 227 16.26 -7.73 11.45
CA HIS A 227 17.52 -7.20 11.93
C HIS A 227 18.19 -6.38 10.82
N SER A 228 18.26 -5.05 11.01
CA SER A 228 19.00 -4.14 10.13
C SER A 228 20.45 -4.00 10.59
N SER A 229 21.38 -3.91 9.64
CA SER A 229 22.82 -3.80 9.92
C SER A 229 23.34 -2.35 10.02
N SER A 230 22.47 -1.33 10.09
CA SER A 230 22.84 0.07 9.88
C SER A 230 22.83 0.91 11.18
N ASN A 231 24.00 1.48 11.51
CA ASN A 231 24.27 2.34 12.67
C ASN A 231 24.14 3.84 12.33
N SER A 232 22.96 4.35 11.99
CA SER A 232 22.75 5.79 11.82
C SER A 232 21.58 6.30 12.66
N PHE A 233 21.92 6.82 13.84
CA PHE A 233 20.98 7.33 14.84
C PHE A 233 20.56 8.77 14.55
N ILE A 234 19.25 9.04 14.60
CA ILE A 234 18.69 10.39 14.67
C ILE A 234 17.59 10.38 15.74
N PRO A 235 17.63 11.26 16.75
CA PRO A 235 16.65 11.28 17.83
C PRO A 235 15.25 11.64 17.33
N PHE A 236 14.25 10.96 17.91
CA PHE A 236 12.83 11.08 17.59
C PHE A 236 12.24 12.38 18.17
N SER A 237 11.35 13.06 17.42
CA SER A 237 10.52 14.15 17.95
C SER A 237 9.08 13.68 18.17
N GLU A 238 8.45 14.08 19.28
CA GLU A 238 7.15 13.58 19.78
C GLU A 238 5.91 13.88 18.89
N ASN A 239 6.09 14.31 17.63
CA ASN A 239 5.02 14.89 16.81
C ASN A 239 4.13 13.91 16.03
N LEU A 240 4.18 12.60 16.30
CA LEU A 240 3.28 11.63 15.65
C LEU A 240 1.79 11.83 16.03
N PHE A 241 1.50 12.40 17.21
CA PHE A 241 0.14 12.59 17.71
C PHE A 241 -0.66 13.63 16.91
N HIS A 242 0.00 14.69 16.42
CA HIS A 242 -0.64 15.73 15.61
C HIS A 242 -0.88 15.31 14.15
N LEU A 243 -0.16 14.28 13.67
CA LEU A 243 -0.18 13.92 12.26
C LEU A 243 -1.43 13.15 11.83
N PHE A 244 -1.96 12.30 12.71
CA PHE A 244 -3.22 11.60 12.48
C PHE A 244 -4.43 12.57 12.42
N LEU A 245 -4.32 13.73 13.10
CA LEU A 245 -5.31 14.81 13.02
C LEU A 245 -5.17 15.60 11.72
N LEU A 246 -3.94 15.94 11.29
CA LEU A 246 -3.70 16.74 10.08
C LEU A 246 -4.05 15.99 8.78
N ILE A 247 -3.81 14.68 8.69
CA ILE A 247 -4.20 13.89 7.51
C ILE A 247 -5.73 13.68 7.42
N SER A 248 -6.45 13.82 8.55
CA SER A 248 -7.93 13.77 8.56
C SER A 248 -8.60 15.13 8.36
N LEU A 249 -7.87 16.25 8.43
CA LEU A 249 -8.42 17.62 8.41
C LEU A 249 -8.09 18.40 7.13
N ASN A 250 -7.24 17.86 6.25
CA ASN A 250 -6.93 18.47 4.95
C ASN A 250 -7.78 17.91 3.80
N HIS A 251 -9.10 17.74 3.98
CA HIS A 251 -10.12 17.70 2.93
C HIS A 251 -11.53 17.87 3.50
#